data_AF-A0A920PLK3-F1
#
_entry.id   AF-A0A920PLK3-F1
#
_cell.length_a   1.000
_cell.length_b   1.000
_cell.length_c   1.000
_cell.angle_alpha   90.00
_cell.angle_beta   90.00
_cell.angle_gamma   90.00
#
_symmetry.space_group_name_H-M   'P 1'
#
loop_
_entity.id
_entity.type
_entity.pdbx_description
1 polymer ?
#
loop_
_entity_poly.entity_id
_entity_poly.type
_entity_poly.pdbx_seq_one_letter_code
_entity_poly.pdbx_strand_id
1 'polypeptide(L)'
;MCLKRRLPKPDAATGPDPVIRARDTAFRLLTRREHSRAELHKKLTARGYDSDIVDNLLASLAAEDLVSDHRYAQALVSHRVSTGYGPHRIMMELKDKGFAPGDN
;
A
#
# COMPACT_ATOMS: atom_id res chain seq x y z
N MET A 1 -9.65 -1.07 20.94
CA MET A 1 -8.49 -0.20 21.25
C MET A 1 -7.40 -0.43 20.20
N CYS A 2 -7.05 0.62 19.44
CA CYS A 2 -6.26 0.56 18.22
C CYS A 2 -4.81 0.13 18.46
N LEU A 3 -4.41 -1.06 18.00
CA LEU A 3 -3.00 -1.45 17.97
C LEU A 3 -2.30 -0.80 16.76
N LYS A 4 -2.23 0.54 16.73
CA LYS A 4 -1.27 1.26 15.90
C LYS A 4 0.10 1.04 16.54
N ARG A 5 0.72 -0.13 16.31
CA ARG A 5 2.13 -0.36 16.62
C ARG A 5 2.93 0.71 15.87
N ARG A 6 3.24 1.80 16.58
CA ARG A 6 4.14 2.85 16.14
C ARG A 6 5.52 2.19 16.06
N LEU A 7 5.96 1.89 14.85
CA LEU A 7 7.34 1.47 14.65
C LEU A 7 8.25 2.66 14.99
N PRO A 8 9.35 2.44 15.72
CA PRO A 8 10.28 3.51 16.06
C PRO A 8 10.87 4.11 14.78
N LYS A 9 10.96 5.45 14.74
CA LYS A 9 11.61 6.20 13.65
C LYS A 9 13.06 5.72 13.57
N PRO A 10 13.57 5.26 12.41
CA PRO A 10 14.93 4.76 12.35
C PRO A 10 15.92 5.91 12.57
N ASP A 11 16.50 5.92 13.76
CA ASP A 11 17.67 6.69 14.14
C ASP A 11 18.86 6.27 13.25
N ALA A 12 19.46 7.25 12.58
CA ALA A 12 20.39 7.09 11.47
C ALA A 12 21.76 6.46 11.84
N ALA A 13 21.93 5.89 13.02
CA ALA A 13 23.26 5.61 13.57
C ALA A 13 23.69 4.14 13.70
N THR A 14 22.82 3.11 13.80
CA THR A 14 23.31 1.70 13.92
C THR A 14 22.26 0.62 13.58
N GLY A 15 21.74 0.59 12.35
CA GLY A 15 20.85 -0.49 11.90
C GLY A 15 20.87 -0.66 10.37
N PRO A 16 20.30 -1.75 9.81
CA PRO A 16 20.26 -1.97 8.37
C PRO A 16 19.63 -0.75 7.66
N ASP A 17 20.16 -0.45 6.47
CA ASP A 17 19.82 0.71 5.64
C ASP A 17 18.29 0.99 5.65
N PRO A 18 17.84 2.23 5.88
CA PRO A 18 16.42 2.59 5.86
C PRO A 18 15.68 2.09 4.60
N VAL A 19 16.37 2.00 3.46
CA VAL A 19 15.85 1.43 2.20
C VAL A 19 15.52 -0.05 2.36
N ILE A 20 16.42 -0.84 2.93
CA ILE A 20 16.23 -2.29 3.16
C ILE A 20 15.04 -2.51 4.11
N ARG A 21 14.96 -1.74 5.19
CA ARG A 21 13.86 -1.84 6.17
C ARG A 21 12.51 -1.45 5.56
N ALA A 22 12.49 -0.46 4.66
CA ALA A 22 11.30 -0.08 3.91
C ALA A 22 10.87 -1.21 2.95
N ARG A 23 11.83 -1.82 2.23
CA ARG A 23 11.58 -2.95 1.32
C ARG A 23 11.01 -4.17 2.04
N ASP A 24 11.63 -4.60 3.14
CA ASP A 24 11.12 -5.70 3.97
C ASP A 24 9.71 -5.43 4.50
N THR A 25 9.43 -4.18 4.82
CA THR A 25 8.11 -3.76 5.27
C THR A 25 7.09 -3.79 4.15
N ALA A 26 7.45 -3.32 2.95
CA ALA A 26 6.60 -3.39 1.77
C ALA A 26 6.28 -4.85 1.42
N PHE A 27 7.29 -5.74 1.41
CA PHE A 27 7.08 -7.16 1.16
C PHE A 27 6.16 -7.81 2.19
N ARG A 28 6.35 -7.58 3.49
CA ARG A 28 5.43 -8.10 4.52
C ARG A 28 3.98 -7.64 4.35
N LEU A 29 3.76 -6.47 3.75
CA LEU A 29 2.42 -5.99 3.42
C LEU A 29 1.89 -6.75 2.20
N LEU A 30 2.68 -6.81 1.12
CA LEU A 30 2.32 -7.46 -0.14
C LEU A 30 2.04 -8.96 0.01
N THR A 31 2.78 -9.68 0.85
CA THR A 31 2.53 -11.11 1.11
C THR A 31 1.15 -11.38 1.72
N ARG A 32 0.53 -10.39 2.37
CA ARG A 32 -0.77 -10.57 3.03
C ARG A 32 -1.94 -10.32 2.08
N ARG A 33 -1.81 -9.37 1.16
CA ARG A 33 -2.81 -9.02 0.14
C ARG A 33 -2.22 -8.02 -0.85
N GLU A 34 -2.90 -7.87 -1.99
CA GLU A 34 -2.67 -6.78 -2.92
C GLU A 34 -2.79 -5.41 -2.23
N HIS A 35 -1.87 -4.51 -2.56
CA HIS A 35 -1.86 -3.13 -2.11
C HIS A 35 -1.60 -2.21 -3.30
N SER A 36 -2.29 -1.07 -3.33
CA SER A 36 -1.98 -0.01 -4.30
C SER A 36 -0.69 0.72 -3.93
N ARG A 37 -0.09 1.40 -4.91
CA ARG A 37 1.07 2.27 -4.67
C ARG A 37 0.74 3.34 -3.62
N ALA A 38 -0.42 3.97 -3.71
CA ALA A 38 -0.87 4.98 -2.75
C ALA A 38 -1.07 4.41 -1.33
N GLU A 39 -1.61 3.19 -1.20
CA GLU A 39 -1.78 2.54 0.10
C GLU A 39 -0.43 2.20 0.74
N LEU A 40 0.52 1.68 -0.03
CA LEU A 40 1.87 1.41 0.45
C LEU A 40 2.60 2.69 0.85
N HIS A 41 2.53 3.74 0.01
CA HIS A 41 3.14 5.04 0.31
C HIS A 41 2.63 5.58 1.65
N LYS A 42 1.30 5.63 1.83
CA LYS A 42 0.67 6.08 3.08
C LYS A 42 1.07 5.23 4.29
N LYS A 43 1.21 3.91 4.12
CA LYS A 43 1.59 3.00 5.21
C LYS A 43 3.06 3.12 5.59
N LEU A 44 3.94 3.28 4.62
CA LEU A 44 5.38 3.40 4.85
C LEU A 44 5.71 4.76 5.47
N THR A 45 5.19 5.85 4.92
CA THR A 45 5.34 7.20 5.51
C THR A 45 4.77 7.28 6.93
N ALA A 46 3.59 6.68 7.18
CA ALA A 46 3.02 6.61 8.53
C ALA A 46 3.86 5.78 9.52
N ARG A 47 4.79 4.96 9.04
CA ARG A 47 5.77 4.20 9.86
C ARG A 47 7.08 4.98 10.07
N GLY A 48 7.20 6.17 9.50
CA GLY A 48 8.35 7.05 9.68
C GLY A 48 9.47 6.86 8.65
N TYR A 49 9.19 6.17 7.53
CA TYR A 49 10.12 6.15 6.39
C TYR A 49 10.04 7.46 5.63
N ASP A 50 11.18 7.90 5.12
CA ASP A 50 11.31 9.10 4.29
C ASP A 50 10.52 8.94 2.97
N SER A 51 9.83 9.99 2.54
CA SER A 51 9.01 9.95 1.32
C SER A 51 9.83 9.63 0.08
N ASP A 52 11.04 10.16 -0.03
CA ASP A 52 11.87 10.00 -1.23
C ASP A 52 12.38 8.56 -1.35
N ILE A 53 12.71 7.94 -0.20
CA ILE A 53 13.03 6.51 -0.13
C ILE A 53 11.83 5.67 -0.54
N VAL A 54 10.64 6.01 -0.03
CA VAL A 54 9.42 5.28 -0.30
C VAL A 54 9.02 5.39 -1.78
N ASP A 55 9.11 6.58 -2.37
CA ASP A 55 8.77 6.79 -3.77
C ASP A 55 9.70 6.04 -4.72
N ASN A 56 11.01 6.07 -4.47
CA ASN A 56 11.97 5.29 -5.24
C ASN A 56 11.74 3.78 -5.10
N LEU A 57 11.50 3.30 -3.88
CA LEU A 57 11.18 1.90 -3.64
C LEU A 57 9.91 1.48 -4.39
N LEU A 58 8.84 2.27 -4.32
CA LEU A 58 7.57 1.96 -4.96
C LEU A 58 7.67 2.01 -6.49
N ALA A 59 8.50 2.89 -7.05
CA ALA A 59 8.78 2.90 -8.47
C ALA A 59 9.45 1.59 -8.92
N SER A 60 10.45 1.10 -8.18
CA SER A 60 11.10 -0.18 -8.46
C SER A 60 10.14 -1.37 -8.31
N LEU A 61 9.33 -1.40 -7.25
CA LEU A 61 8.35 -2.48 -7.06
C LEU A 61 7.25 -2.49 -8.14
N ALA A 62 6.85 -1.32 -8.64
CA ALA A 62 5.92 -1.23 -9.76
C ALA A 62 6.57 -1.70 -11.08
N ALA A 63 7.85 -1.36 -11.31
CA ALA A 63 8.60 -1.84 -12.48
C ALA A 63 8.81 -3.36 -12.46
N GLU A 64 8.95 -3.96 -11.27
CA GLU A 64 9.01 -5.42 -11.06
C GLU A 64 7.62 -6.10 -11.11
N ASP A 65 6.54 -5.35 -11.42
CA ASP A 65 5.14 -5.79 -11.37
C ASP A 65 4.72 -6.41 -10.02
N LEU A 66 5.38 -6.03 -8.92
CA LEU A 66 5.03 -6.48 -7.57
C LEU A 66 3.90 -5.65 -6.95
N VAL A 67 3.64 -4.45 -7.48
CA VAL A 67 2.58 -3.55 -7.04
C VAL A 67 1.77 -3.13 -8.27
N SER A 68 0.46 -3.40 -8.25
CA SER A 68 -0.44 -3.03 -9.34
C SER A 68 -1.74 -2.48 -8.78
N ASP A 69 -2.05 -1.24 -9.16
CA ASP A 69 -3.27 -0.54 -8.80
C ASP A 69 -4.52 -1.22 -9.40
N HIS A 70 -4.38 -1.81 -10.59
CA HIS A 70 -5.44 -2.58 -11.23
C HIS A 70 -5.75 -3.87 -10.47
N ARG A 71 -4.72 -4.68 -10.12
CA ARG A 71 -4.92 -5.89 -9.30
C ARG A 71 -5.50 -5.55 -7.94
N TYR A 72 -5.05 -4.46 -7.33
CA TYR A 72 -5.62 -3.94 -6.09
C TYR A 72 -7.12 -3.62 -6.22
N ALA A 73 -7.52 -2.88 -7.25
CA ALA A 73 -8.91 -2.51 -7.46
C ALA A 73 -9.81 -3.75 -7.65
N GLN A 74 -9.37 -4.71 -8.45
CA GLN A 74 -10.09 -5.98 -8.65
C GLN A 74 -10.23 -6.79 -7.36
N ALA A 75 -9.13 -6.94 -6.60
CA ALA A 75 -9.14 -7.63 -5.31
C ALA A 75 -10.07 -6.94 -4.29
N LEU A 76 -10.09 -5.60 -4.28
CA LEU A 76 -10.99 -4.82 -3.44
C LEU A 76 -12.46 -5.05 -3.79
N VAL A 77 -12.81 -5.00 -5.08
CA VAL A 77 -14.18 -5.26 -5.55
C VAL A 77 -14.61 -6.68 -5.15
N SER A 78 -13.80 -7.68 -5.48
CA SER A 78 -14.10 -9.09 -5.18
C SER A 78 -14.33 -9.32 -3.68
N HIS A 79 -13.45 -8.78 -2.82
CA HIS A 79 -13.63 -8.83 -1.38
C HIS A 79 -14.92 -8.14 -0.93
N ARG A 80 -15.24 -6.96 -1.48
CA ARG A 80 -16.41 -6.20 -1.04
C ARG A 80 -17.71 -6.92 -1.40
N VAL A 81 -17.78 -7.47 -2.61
CA VAL A 81 -18.89 -8.30 -3.07
C VAL A 81 -19.08 -9.51 -2.14
N SER A 82 -18.01 -10.24 -1.81
CA SER A 82 -18.11 -11.41 -0.93
C SER A 82 -18.55 -11.06 0.51
N THR A 83 -18.26 -9.84 0.96
CA THR A 83 -18.71 -9.32 2.26
C THR A 83 -20.08 -8.63 2.25
N GLY A 84 -20.81 -8.68 1.13
CA GLY A 84 -22.19 -8.16 1.03
C GLY A 84 -22.30 -6.65 0.84
N TYR A 85 -21.25 -5.97 0.37
CA TYR A 85 -21.33 -4.54 0.07
C TYR A 85 -22.07 -4.34 -1.26
N GLY A 86 -23.03 -3.41 -1.28
CA GLY A 86 -23.75 -3.05 -2.50
C GLY A 86 -22.87 -2.31 -3.52
N PRO A 87 -23.18 -2.40 -4.83
CA PRO A 87 -22.35 -1.88 -5.91
C PRO A 87 -22.06 -0.38 -5.80
N HIS A 88 -23.05 0.43 -5.41
CA HIS A 88 -22.87 1.88 -5.19
C HIS A 88 -21.81 2.19 -4.14
N ARG A 89 -21.78 1.43 -3.04
CA ARG A 89 -20.79 1.62 -1.96
C ARG A 89 -19.38 1.24 -2.42
N ILE A 90 -19.28 0.19 -3.25
CA ILE A 90 -18.00 -0.25 -3.84
C ILE A 90 -17.47 0.81 -4.80
N MET A 91 -18.31 1.35 -5.68
CA MET A 91 -17.92 2.42 -6.61
C MET A 91 -17.47 3.69 -5.88
N MET A 92 -18.17 4.07 -4.80
CA MET A 92 -17.76 5.20 -3.97
C MET A 92 -16.39 4.97 -3.33
N GLU A 93 -16.15 3.79 -2.74
CA GLU A 93 -14.85 3.46 -2.14
C GLU A 93 -13.72 3.44 -3.17
N LEU A 94 -13.99 2.95 -4.38
CA LEU A 94 -13.03 2.96 -5.48
C LEU A 94 -12.69 4.40 -5.90
N LYS A 95 -13.71 5.25 -6.08
CA LYS A 95 -13.54 6.67 -6.43
C LYS A 95 -12.76 7.44 -5.35
N ASP A 96 -13.09 7.23 -4.08
CA ASP A 96 -12.37 7.86 -2.95
C ASP A 96 -10.89 7.46 -2.89
N LYS A 97 -10.55 6.28 -3.43
CA LYS A 97 -9.17 5.79 -3.53
C LYS A 97 -8.50 6.15 -4.86
N GLY A 98 -9.19 6.83 -5.77
CA GLY A 98 -8.67 7.23 -7.08
C GLY A 98 -8.77 6.17 -8.16
N PHE A 99 -9.49 5.07 -7.93
CA PHE A 99 -9.76 4.03 -8.93
C PHE A 99 -11.12 4.30 -9.57
N ALA A 100 -11.17 5.14 -10.62
CA ALA A 100 -12.41 5.36 -11.33
C ALA A 100 -12.77 4.15 -12.21
N PRO A 101 -14.05 3.74 -12.28
CA PRO A 101 -14.49 2.80 -13.30
C PRO A 101 -14.55 3.56 -14.64
N GLY A 102 -13.53 3.44 -15.49
CA GLY A 102 -13.65 3.90 -16.87
C GLY A 102 -12.44 4.50 -17.60
N ASP A 103 -11.19 4.39 -17.13
CA ASP A 103 -10.03 4.84 -17.91
C ASP A 103 -8.94 3.74 -18.01
N ASN A 104 -9.23 2.68 -18.77
CA ASN A 104 -8.28 1.93 -19.63
C ASN A 104 -9.06 0.96 -20.54
#